data_AF-A0A7R9TK21-F1
#
_entry.id   AF-A0A7R9TK21-F1
#
_cell.length_a   1.000
_cell.length_b   1.000
_cell.length_c   1.000
_cell.angle_alpha   90.00
_cell.angle_beta   90.00
_cell.angle_gamma   90.00
#
_symmetry.space_group_name_H-M   'P 1'
#
loop_
_entity.id
_entity.type
_entity.pdbx_description
1 polymer ?
#
loop_
_entity_poly.entity_id
_entity_poly.type
_entity_poly.pdbx_seq_one_letter_code
_entity_poly.pdbx_strand_id
1 'polypeptide(L)'
;ERASAGSGAAGGDSAAAEDALCALDVRLGGIHIDVEAPHDAQGCLERALAHVTDGGKARVRQRLRATAHDLYNQLGVLWTNRGEHERAGAYLEEAAEIYASFGAFATAASPLEPTRDCEAYAGETAERLYAHTAFYLAQSYGVLGRDEEAAAMCGETLTRQLTAAAAGATVNAAAADYGQQLAGLNFADWVGNTAQLSGAFVGLGDMVAAEHCVLAAEAVWALRPGGASGGESDGVRERELGANTALCR
;
A
#
# COMPACT_ATOMS: atom_id res chain seq x y z
N GLU A 1 26.74 43.80 29.35
CA GLU A 1 26.50 42.97 28.15
C GLU A 1 25.76 41.70 28.56
N ARG A 2 24.46 41.62 28.29
CA ARG A 2 23.69 40.36 28.28
C ARG A 2 22.91 40.38 26.98
N ALA A 3 23.34 39.57 26.03
CA ALA A 3 22.66 39.39 24.77
C ALA A 3 22.52 37.90 24.45
N SER A 4 21.31 37.55 24.01
CA SER A 4 21.01 36.46 23.08
C SER A 4 21.07 35.02 23.60
N ALA A 5 20.05 34.64 24.36
CA ALA A 5 19.54 33.27 24.38
C ALA A 5 18.00 33.35 24.29
N GLY A 6 17.43 33.24 23.08
CA GLY A 6 15.97 33.38 22.94
C GLY A 6 15.38 33.37 21.53
N SER A 7 16.01 32.72 20.55
CA SER A 7 15.48 32.67 19.17
C SER A 7 15.14 31.26 18.67
N GLY A 8 15.68 30.19 19.28
CA GLY A 8 15.47 28.81 18.80
C GLY A 8 14.15 28.14 19.19
N ALA A 9 13.54 28.51 20.32
CA ALA A 9 12.36 27.81 20.85
C ALA A 9 11.06 28.17 20.12
N ALA A 10 10.85 29.45 19.79
CA ALA A 10 9.61 29.92 19.16
C ALA A 10 9.45 29.43 17.70
N GLY A 11 10.55 29.19 16.98
CA GLY A 11 10.51 28.66 15.62
C GLY A 11 10.19 27.16 15.55
N GLY A 12 10.54 26.39 16.58
CA GLY A 12 10.25 24.95 16.66
C GLY A 12 8.77 24.65 16.86
N ASP A 13 8.11 25.41 17.74
CA ASP A 13 6.68 25.23 18.04
C ASP A 13 5.78 25.61 16.85
N SER A 14 6.16 26.64 16.08
CA SER A 14 5.43 27.04 14.86
C SER A 14 5.49 25.96 13.78
N ALA A 15 6.68 25.40 13.53
CA ALA A 15 6.85 24.36 12.51
C ALA A 15 6.12 23.06 12.87
N ALA A 16 6.10 22.68 14.16
CA ALA A 16 5.36 21.52 14.63
C ALA A 16 3.83 21.72 14.49
N ALA A 17 3.34 22.94 14.73
CA ALA A 17 1.93 23.27 14.53
C ALA A 17 1.54 23.18 13.05
N GLU A 18 2.39 23.68 12.14
CA GLU A 18 2.15 23.58 10.69
C GLU A 18 2.17 22.12 10.20
N ASP A 19 3.09 21.30 10.72
CA ASP A 19 3.13 19.86 10.41
C ASP A 19 1.87 19.13 10.89
N ALA A 20 1.34 19.51 12.06
CA ALA A 20 0.09 18.97 12.57
C ALA A 20 -1.12 19.41 11.71
N LEU A 21 -1.15 20.68 11.27
CA LEU A 21 -2.17 21.18 10.33
C LEU A 21 -2.11 20.43 9.00
N CYS A 22 -0.91 20.18 8.47
CA CYS A 22 -0.71 19.36 7.28
C CYS A 22 -1.29 17.96 7.46
N ALA A 23 -1.03 17.30 8.58
CA ALA A 23 -1.60 15.98 8.86
C ALA A 23 -3.14 15.99 8.99
N LEU A 24 -3.70 17.08 9.53
CA LEU A 24 -5.15 17.26 9.58
C LEU A 24 -5.75 17.48 8.20
N ASP A 25 -5.11 18.27 7.33
CA ASP A 25 -5.53 18.48 5.95
C ASP A 25 -5.51 17.16 5.17
N VAL A 26 -4.50 16.31 5.34
CA VAL A 26 -4.49 14.96 4.76
C VAL A 26 -5.66 14.14 5.26
N ARG A 27 -5.90 14.08 6.57
CA ARG A 27 -7.03 13.30 7.11
C ARG A 27 -8.39 13.81 6.64
N LEU A 28 -8.58 15.13 6.56
CA LEU A 28 -9.79 15.74 6.02
C LEU A 28 -9.98 15.42 4.54
N GLY A 29 -8.89 15.45 3.77
CA GLY A 29 -8.87 15.04 2.37
C GLY A 29 -9.43 13.63 2.18
N GLY A 30 -8.93 12.67 2.96
CA GLY A 30 -9.40 11.28 2.94
C GLY A 30 -10.87 11.15 3.30
N ILE A 31 -11.32 11.83 4.37
CA ILE A 31 -12.75 11.86 4.74
C ILE A 31 -13.60 12.41 3.60
N HIS A 32 -13.16 13.49 2.95
CA HIS A 32 -13.88 14.07 1.81
C HIS A 32 -13.91 13.13 0.60
N ILE A 33 -12.88 12.33 0.36
CA ILE A 33 -12.92 11.26 -0.66
C ILE A 33 -13.99 10.23 -0.28
N ASP A 34 -14.00 9.76 0.97
CA ASP A 34 -14.92 8.74 1.47
C ASP A 34 -16.39 9.19 1.42
N VAL A 35 -16.66 10.48 1.65
CA VAL A 35 -18.02 11.05 1.55
C VAL A 35 -18.35 11.60 0.16
N GLU A 36 -17.57 11.21 -0.85
CA GLU A 36 -17.77 11.60 -2.26
C GLU A 36 -17.83 13.13 -2.48
N ALA A 37 -17.03 13.88 -1.72
CA ALA A 37 -16.85 15.33 -1.83
C ALA A 37 -15.47 15.69 -2.44
N PRO A 38 -15.19 15.32 -3.72
CA PRO A 38 -13.84 15.38 -4.29
C PRO A 38 -13.30 16.79 -4.47
N HIS A 39 -14.15 17.82 -4.52
CA HIS A 39 -13.71 19.21 -4.59
C HIS A 39 -13.08 19.66 -3.27
N ASP A 40 -13.73 19.33 -2.15
CA ASP A 40 -13.24 19.69 -0.82
C ASP A 40 -12.00 18.86 -0.47
N ALA A 41 -11.98 17.59 -0.88
CA ALA A 41 -10.79 16.74 -0.78
C ALA A 41 -9.58 17.38 -1.46
N GLN A 42 -9.73 17.81 -2.72
CA GLN A 42 -8.66 18.43 -3.49
C GLN A 42 -8.10 19.67 -2.78
N GLY A 43 -8.97 20.55 -2.28
CA GLY A 43 -8.55 21.76 -1.59
C GLY A 43 -7.73 21.48 -0.32
N CYS A 44 -8.10 20.46 0.45
CA CYS A 44 -7.33 20.00 1.61
C CYS A 44 -5.97 19.41 1.20
N LEU A 45 -5.96 18.50 0.23
CA LEU A 45 -4.76 17.78 -0.19
C LEU A 45 -3.73 18.71 -0.87
N GLU A 46 -4.18 19.69 -1.66
CA GLU A 46 -3.27 20.67 -2.28
C GLU A 46 -2.59 21.58 -1.26
N ARG A 47 -3.28 21.95 -0.17
CA ARG A 47 -2.64 22.68 0.95
C ARG A 47 -1.59 21.85 1.65
N ALA A 48 -1.90 20.59 1.95
CA ALA A 48 -0.93 19.66 2.54
C ALA A 48 0.27 19.44 1.61
N LEU A 49 0.05 19.32 0.30
CA LEU A 49 1.12 19.16 -0.69
C LEU A 49 2.06 20.36 -0.73
N ALA A 50 1.51 21.58 -0.69
CA ALA A 50 2.32 22.80 -0.62
C ALA A 50 3.22 22.80 0.63
N HIS A 51 2.73 22.31 1.77
CA HIS A 51 3.50 22.22 3.01
C HIS A 51 4.60 21.15 2.96
N VAL A 52 4.28 19.96 2.43
CA VAL A 52 5.21 18.82 2.32
C VAL A 52 6.35 19.11 1.33
N THR A 53 6.09 19.90 0.29
CA THR A 53 7.05 20.19 -0.77
C THR A 53 7.85 21.48 -0.55
N ASP A 54 7.49 22.36 0.39
CA ASP A 54 8.25 23.58 0.71
C ASP A 54 8.65 24.41 -0.54
N GLY A 55 7.74 24.52 -1.52
CA GLY A 55 7.98 25.26 -2.76
C GLY A 55 8.92 24.60 -3.79
N GLY A 56 9.29 23.31 -3.64
CA GLY A 56 10.08 22.59 -4.64
C GLY A 56 10.20 21.06 -4.42
N LYS A 57 10.81 20.34 -5.37
CA LYS A 57 11.03 18.87 -5.26
C LYS A 57 12.14 18.46 -4.27
N ALA A 58 12.58 19.36 -3.39
CA ALA A 58 13.75 19.16 -2.56
C ALA A 58 13.41 18.31 -1.32
N ARG A 59 13.29 16.99 -1.52
CA ARG A 59 13.20 15.90 -0.52
C ARG A 59 12.22 16.17 0.64
N VAL A 60 11.14 15.39 0.68
CA VAL A 60 10.19 15.34 1.81
C VAL A 60 10.94 15.30 3.15
N ARG A 61 10.62 16.29 4.01
CA ARG A 61 11.19 16.37 5.37
C ARG A 61 10.97 15.03 6.09
N GLN A 62 12.01 14.51 6.72
CA GLN A 62 12.00 13.15 7.30
C GLN A 62 10.81 12.90 8.25
N ARG A 63 10.50 13.87 9.11
CA ARG A 63 9.36 13.83 10.05
C ARG A 63 7.98 13.86 9.38
N LEU A 64 7.89 14.29 8.13
CA LEU A 64 6.65 14.36 7.35
C LEU A 64 6.46 13.18 6.41
N ARG A 65 7.38 12.22 6.34
CA ARG A 65 7.31 11.13 5.34
C ARG A 65 6.03 10.28 5.46
N ALA A 66 5.57 10.02 6.68
CA ALA A 66 4.30 9.33 6.91
C ALA A 66 3.13 10.07 6.29
N THR A 67 3.01 11.35 6.65
CA THR A 67 1.98 12.27 6.16
C THR A 67 2.08 12.45 4.65
N ALA A 68 3.29 12.53 4.11
CA ALA A 68 3.53 12.67 2.68
C ALA A 68 3.13 11.41 1.90
N HIS A 69 3.47 10.22 2.39
CA HIS A 69 3.06 8.97 1.75
C HIS A 69 1.53 8.85 1.71
N ASP A 70 0.86 9.11 2.84
CA ASP A 70 -0.60 9.10 2.91
C ASP A 70 -1.23 10.17 1.99
N LEU A 71 -0.67 11.38 1.97
CA LEU A 71 -1.07 12.45 1.06
C LEU A 71 -1.00 12.03 -0.42
N TYR A 72 0.13 11.46 -0.84
CA TYR A 72 0.33 11.04 -2.22
C TYR A 72 -0.61 9.89 -2.60
N ASN A 73 -0.87 8.96 -1.67
CA ASN A 73 -1.87 7.93 -1.86
C ASN A 73 -3.27 8.53 -2.05
N GLN A 74 -3.69 9.45 -1.19
CA GLN A 74 -5.00 10.09 -1.30
C GLN A 74 -5.16 10.92 -2.57
N LEU A 75 -4.10 11.61 -3.01
CA LEU A 75 -4.09 12.27 -4.32
C LEU A 75 -4.23 11.23 -5.44
N GLY A 76 -3.51 10.11 -5.37
CA GLY A 76 -3.65 8.98 -6.28
C GLY A 76 -5.08 8.46 -6.37
N VAL A 77 -5.74 8.22 -5.24
CA VAL A 77 -7.15 7.81 -5.18
C VAL A 77 -8.06 8.88 -5.78
N LEU A 78 -7.88 10.15 -5.41
CA LEU A 78 -8.69 11.26 -5.91
C LEU A 78 -8.67 11.33 -7.44
N TRP A 79 -7.49 11.24 -8.06
CA TRP A 79 -7.36 11.30 -9.51
C TRP A 79 -7.80 10.00 -10.20
N THR A 80 -7.61 8.84 -9.56
CA THR A 80 -8.16 7.56 -10.02
C THR A 80 -9.69 7.62 -10.10
N ASN A 81 -10.35 8.12 -9.05
CA ASN A 81 -11.81 8.27 -9.00
C ASN A 81 -12.35 9.24 -10.05
N ARG A 82 -11.50 10.12 -10.61
CA ARG A 82 -11.85 11.04 -11.70
C ARG A 82 -11.49 10.51 -13.08
N GLY A 83 -10.90 9.32 -13.18
CA GLY A 83 -10.42 8.74 -14.44
C GLY A 83 -9.13 9.37 -14.98
N GLU A 84 -8.44 10.20 -14.20
CA GLU A 84 -7.16 10.83 -14.57
C GLU A 84 -5.99 9.91 -14.18
N HIS A 85 -5.90 8.73 -14.79
CA HIS A 85 -4.98 7.66 -14.38
C HIS A 85 -3.49 8.00 -14.57
N GLU A 86 -3.12 8.80 -15.57
CA GLU A 86 -1.73 9.29 -15.71
C GLU A 86 -1.32 10.14 -14.52
N ARG A 87 -2.22 11.04 -14.08
CA ARG A 87 -1.99 11.93 -12.95
C ARG A 87 -2.01 11.17 -11.63
N ALA A 88 -2.92 10.21 -11.49
CA ALA A 88 -2.95 9.30 -10.35
C ALA A 88 -1.63 8.54 -10.23
N GLY A 89 -1.17 7.94 -11.34
CA GLY A 89 0.10 7.21 -11.42
C GLY A 89 1.28 8.05 -10.95
N ALA A 90 1.41 9.30 -11.42
CA ALA A 90 2.50 10.17 -11.00
C ALA A 90 2.54 10.43 -9.49
N TYR A 91 1.40 10.65 -8.83
CA TYR A 91 1.37 10.81 -7.37
C TYR A 91 1.68 9.50 -6.65
N LEU A 92 1.20 8.37 -7.15
CA LEU A 92 1.42 7.07 -6.54
C LEU A 92 2.87 6.57 -6.73
N GLU A 93 3.53 6.95 -7.82
CA GLU A 93 4.97 6.71 -8.05
C GLU A 93 5.80 7.48 -7.00
N GLU A 94 5.44 8.74 -6.68
CA GLU A 94 6.08 9.50 -5.60
C GLU A 94 5.84 8.85 -4.21
N ALA A 95 4.66 8.30 -3.96
CA ALA A 95 4.39 7.49 -2.76
C ALA A 95 5.29 6.24 -2.70
N ALA A 96 5.46 5.54 -3.82
CA ALA A 96 6.34 4.37 -3.90
C ALA A 96 7.82 4.74 -3.68
N GLU A 97 8.27 5.89 -4.20
CA GLU A 97 9.61 6.41 -3.94
C GLU A 97 9.83 6.73 -2.46
N ILE A 98 8.83 7.32 -1.79
CA ILE A 98 8.88 7.55 -0.34
C ILE A 98 9.06 6.22 0.38
N TYR A 99 8.28 5.19 0.05
CA TYR A 99 8.42 3.86 0.65
C TYR A 99 9.81 3.24 0.38
N ALA A 100 10.30 3.29 -0.87
CA ALA A 100 11.61 2.77 -1.24
C ALA A 100 12.76 3.48 -0.48
N SER A 101 12.56 4.77 -0.18
CA SER A 101 13.50 5.54 0.64
C SER A 101 13.63 5.04 2.09
N PHE A 102 12.83 4.08 2.55
CA PHE A 102 13.00 3.42 3.85
C PHE A 102 13.82 2.13 3.76
N GLY A 103 13.61 1.31 2.72
CA GLY A 103 14.39 0.09 2.49
C GLY A 103 15.88 0.37 2.28
N ALA A 104 16.20 1.51 1.65
CA ALA A 104 17.58 1.97 1.48
C ALA A 104 18.26 2.32 2.82
N PHE A 105 17.52 2.69 3.88
CA PHE A 105 18.08 2.94 5.21
C PHE A 105 18.23 1.67 6.05
N ALA A 106 17.44 0.62 5.78
CA ALA A 106 17.53 -0.65 6.50
C ALA A 106 18.67 -1.55 5.98
N THR A 107 19.09 -1.39 4.72
CA THR A 107 20.10 -2.22 4.05
C THR A 107 21.44 -1.53 3.84
N ALA A 108 21.47 -0.21 3.69
CA ALA A 108 22.72 0.53 3.74
C ALA A 108 23.13 0.69 5.20
N ALA A 109 24.36 0.27 5.53
CA ALA A 109 25.08 0.75 6.69
C ALA A 109 25.31 2.27 6.55
N SER A 110 24.24 3.05 6.68
CA SER A 110 24.31 4.49 6.77
C SER A 110 24.96 4.81 8.11
N PRO A 111 26.06 5.59 8.16
CA PRO A 111 26.71 5.97 9.41
C PRO A 111 25.83 6.89 10.30
N LEU A 112 24.66 7.28 9.79
CA LEU A 112 23.70 8.10 10.49
C LEU A 112 22.74 7.18 11.23
N GLU A 113 22.85 7.19 12.56
CA GLU A 113 21.88 6.58 13.47
C GLU A 113 20.45 6.85 12.97
N PRO A 114 19.59 5.83 12.84
CA PRO A 114 18.18 6.06 12.54
C PRO A 114 17.63 6.98 13.64
N THR A 115 17.24 8.20 13.26
CA THR A 115 16.56 9.10 14.19
C THR A 115 15.24 8.46 14.62
N ARG A 116 14.78 8.70 15.85
CA ARG A 116 13.49 8.18 16.39
C ARG A 116 12.30 8.31 15.43
N ASP A 117 12.29 9.31 14.56
CA ASP A 117 11.22 9.54 13.58
C ASP A 117 11.25 8.56 12.38
N CYS A 118 12.42 8.01 12.02
CA CYS A 118 12.52 6.91 11.06
C CYS A 118 11.91 5.63 11.63
N GLU A 119 12.15 5.36 12.90
CA GLU A 119 11.55 4.21 13.60
C GLU A 119 10.02 4.36 13.71
N ALA A 120 9.51 5.59 13.88
CA ALA A 120 8.07 5.86 14.02
C ALA A 120 7.24 5.57 12.76
N TYR A 121 7.82 5.74 11.56
CA TYR A 121 7.17 5.37 10.30
C TYR A 121 7.54 3.96 9.84
N ALA A 122 8.72 3.45 10.19
CA ALA A 122 9.14 2.09 9.84
C ALA A 122 8.19 1.03 10.43
N GLY A 123 8.04 -0.08 9.71
CA GLY A 123 7.18 -1.20 10.13
C GLY A 123 5.76 -1.10 9.60
N GLU A 124 4.77 -1.39 10.45
CA GLU A 124 3.38 -1.62 10.05
C GLU A 124 2.73 -0.44 9.30
N THR A 125 3.04 0.80 9.69
CA THR A 125 2.49 2.00 9.04
C THR A 125 3.00 2.15 7.59
N ALA A 126 4.30 1.97 7.37
CA ALA A 126 4.90 2.01 6.04
C ALA A 126 4.34 0.90 5.14
N GLU A 127 4.24 -0.32 5.68
CA GLU A 127 3.69 -1.48 4.97
C GLU A 127 2.22 -1.28 4.60
N ARG A 128 1.40 -0.79 5.53
CA ARG A 128 -0.01 -0.50 5.29
C ARG A 128 -0.20 0.56 4.21
N LEU A 129 0.57 1.64 4.26
CA LEU A 129 0.48 2.71 3.27
C LEU A 129 0.97 2.22 1.90
N TYR A 130 2.05 1.46 1.85
CA TYR A 130 2.56 0.93 0.58
C TYR A 130 1.64 -0.11 -0.06
N ALA A 131 0.96 -0.94 0.74
CA ALA A 131 -0.07 -1.84 0.21
C ALA A 131 -1.19 -1.06 -0.53
N HIS A 132 -1.57 0.11 -0.02
CA HIS A 132 -2.51 1.00 -0.68
C HIS A 132 -1.92 1.58 -1.97
N THR A 133 -0.67 2.04 -1.93
CA THR A 133 0.07 2.54 -3.10
C THR A 133 0.11 1.50 -4.21
N ALA A 134 0.49 0.27 -3.88
CA ALA A 134 0.62 -0.82 -4.82
C ALA A 134 -0.70 -1.18 -5.49
N PHE A 135 -1.78 -1.22 -4.70
CA PHE A 135 -3.12 -1.47 -5.20
C PHE A 135 -3.60 -0.43 -6.22
N TYR A 136 -3.38 0.87 -5.95
CA TYR A 136 -3.79 1.93 -6.87
C TYR A 136 -2.83 2.13 -8.06
N LEU A 137 -1.54 1.81 -7.90
CA LEU A 137 -0.60 1.74 -9.03
C LEU A 137 -1.01 0.65 -10.00
N ALA A 138 -1.34 -0.55 -9.50
CA ALA A 138 -1.80 -1.65 -10.34
C ALA A 138 -3.02 -1.25 -11.18
N GLN A 139 -4.01 -0.61 -10.56
CA GLN A 139 -5.19 -0.11 -11.27
C GLN A 139 -4.84 0.98 -12.29
N SER A 140 -4.02 1.95 -11.91
CA SER A 140 -3.63 3.04 -12.82
C SER A 140 -2.84 2.50 -14.02
N TYR A 141 -1.87 1.61 -13.79
CA TYR A 141 -1.09 0.98 -14.84
C TYR A 141 -1.94 0.11 -15.76
N GLY A 142 -2.91 -0.64 -15.23
CA GLY A 142 -3.85 -1.42 -16.04
C GLY A 142 -4.63 -0.55 -17.02
N VAL A 143 -5.20 0.57 -16.57
CA VAL A 143 -5.94 1.48 -17.45
C VAL A 143 -5.04 2.16 -18.49
N LEU A 144 -3.76 2.36 -18.16
CA LEU A 144 -2.76 2.93 -19.07
C LEU A 144 -2.15 1.91 -20.05
N GLY A 145 -2.53 0.63 -19.98
CA GLY A 145 -1.95 -0.45 -20.78
C GLY A 145 -0.49 -0.77 -20.40
N ARG A 146 -0.06 -0.39 -19.20
CA ARG A 146 1.24 -0.73 -18.61
C ARG A 146 1.14 -2.09 -17.91
N ASP A 147 0.76 -3.12 -18.66
CA ASP A 147 0.31 -4.41 -18.13
C ASP A 147 1.38 -5.15 -17.31
N GLU A 148 2.64 -5.09 -17.73
CA GLU A 148 3.77 -5.68 -16.97
C GLU A 148 3.92 -5.04 -15.60
N GLU A 149 3.80 -3.72 -15.52
CA GLU A 149 3.95 -2.97 -14.28
C GLU A 149 2.73 -3.18 -13.39
N ALA A 150 1.53 -3.25 -13.97
CA ALA A 150 0.31 -3.61 -13.24
C ALA A 150 0.44 -5.00 -12.59
N ALA A 151 0.88 -6.01 -13.37
CA ALA A 151 1.09 -7.36 -12.87
C ALA A 151 2.17 -7.42 -11.76
N ALA A 152 3.26 -6.66 -11.90
CA ALA A 152 4.28 -6.55 -10.86
C ALA A 152 3.71 -6.00 -9.55
N MET A 153 2.92 -4.92 -9.60
CA MET A 153 2.30 -4.31 -8.42
C MET A 153 1.25 -5.24 -7.77
N CYS A 154 0.49 -5.98 -8.57
CA CYS A 154 -0.42 -7.02 -8.08
C CYS A 154 0.34 -8.14 -7.35
N GLY A 155 1.42 -8.65 -7.93
CA GLY A 155 2.27 -9.69 -7.33
C GLY A 155 2.90 -9.25 -6.01
N GLU A 156 3.37 -8.00 -5.96
CA GLU A 156 3.92 -7.38 -4.75
C GLU A 156 2.86 -7.29 -3.63
N THR A 157 1.64 -6.87 -3.97
CA THR A 157 0.51 -6.79 -3.03
C THR A 157 0.16 -8.17 -2.45
N LEU A 158 0.03 -9.19 -3.30
CA LEU A 158 -0.30 -10.56 -2.89
C LEU A 158 0.78 -11.17 -2.01
N THR A 159 2.05 -10.94 -2.35
CA THR A 159 3.21 -11.39 -1.58
C THR A 159 3.21 -10.79 -0.17
N ARG A 160 2.93 -9.49 -0.06
CA ARG A 160 2.86 -8.79 1.23
C ARG A 160 1.69 -9.28 2.08
N GLN A 161 0.51 -9.47 1.50
CA GLN A 161 -0.66 -10.03 2.20
C GLN A 161 -0.37 -11.43 2.77
N LEU A 162 0.27 -12.29 1.98
CA LEU A 162 0.64 -13.64 2.41
C LEU A 162 1.69 -13.59 3.53
N THR A 163 2.70 -12.73 3.38
CA THR A 163 3.78 -12.56 4.38
C THR A 163 3.23 -12.05 5.71
N ALA A 164 2.33 -11.06 5.68
CA ALA A 164 1.69 -10.53 6.87
C ALA A 164 0.82 -11.58 7.58
N ALA A 165 0.04 -12.36 6.82
CA ALA A 165 -0.77 -13.43 7.38
C ALA A 165 0.08 -14.55 8.01
N ALA A 166 1.20 -14.91 7.38
CA ALA A 166 2.15 -15.88 7.92
C ALA A 166 2.84 -15.37 9.20
N ALA A 167 3.20 -14.09 9.25
CA ALA A 167 3.77 -13.48 10.45
C ALA A 167 2.75 -13.46 11.62
N GLY A 168 1.49 -13.08 11.35
CA GLY A 168 0.40 -13.11 12.33
C GLY A 168 0.10 -14.50 12.89
N ALA A 169 0.36 -15.56 12.12
CA ALA A 169 0.23 -16.95 12.57
C ALA A 169 1.29 -17.34 13.61
N THR A 170 2.51 -16.78 13.54
CA THR A 170 3.59 -17.08 14.49
C THR A 170 3.35 -16.52 15.89
N VAL A 171 2.58 -15.44 16.02
CA VAL A 171 2.22 -14.84 17.31
C VAL A 171 1.12 -15.62 18.04
N ASN A 172 0.31 -16.39 17.29
CA ASN A 172 -0.80 -17.20 17.80
C ASN A 172 -0.44 -18.70 17.92
N ALA A 173 0.83 -19.06 17.82
CA ALA A 173 1.36 -20.43 17.76
C ALA A 173 1.06 -21.32 18.99
N ALA A 174 0.33 -20.83 20.00
CA ALA A 174 -0.16 -21.63 21.12
C ALA A 174 -1.31 -22.58 20.73
N ALA A 175 -1.91 -22.44 19.54
CA ALA A 175 -2.90 -23.38 19.03
C ALA A 175 -2.34 -24.12 17.80
N ALA A 176 -1.83 -25.32 18.06
CA ALA A 176 -1.36 -26.29 17.07
C ALA A 176 -2.55 -26.94 16.33
N ASP A 177 -3.40 -26.11 15.71
CA ASP A 177 -4.48 -26.57 14.85
C ASP A 177 -4.22 -26.11 13.42
N TYR A 178 -4.37 -27.03 12.47
CA TYR A 178 -3.93 -26.91 11.08
C TYR A 178 -4.57 -25.72 10.33
N GLY A 179 -5.62 -25.11 10.89
CA GLY A 179 -6.34 -23.97 10.32
C GLY A 179 -5.83 -22.57 10.70
N GLN A 180 -4.77 -22.44 11.50
CA GLN A 180 -4.33 -21.14 12.04
C GLN A 180 -3.08 -20.53 11.36
N GLN A 181 -2.59 -21.14 10.27
CA GLN A 181 -1.31 -20.76 9.63
C GLN A 181 -1.32 -19.43 8.85
N LEU A 182 -2.48 -18.84 8.56
CA LEU A 182 -2.62 -17.57 7.84
C LEU A 182 -3.71 -16.68 8.46
N ALA A 183 -3.49 -16.26 9.72
CA ALA A 183 -4.46 -15.44 10.44
C ALA A 183 -4.69 -14.10 9.73
N GLY A 184 -5.96 -13.75 9.50
CA GLY A 184 -6.36 -12.47 8.88
C GLY A 184 -6.38 -12.44 7.35
N LEU A 185 -6.00 -13.53 6.66
CA LEU A 185 -6.11 -13.61 5.21
C LEU A 185 -7.53 -13.99 4.79
N ASN A 186 -8.14 -13.22 3.89
CA ASN A 186 -9.33 -13.68 3.18
C ASN A 186 -8.91 -14.63 2.05
N PHE A 187 -8.98 -15.93 2.30
CA PHE A 187 -8.57 -16.96 1.34
C PHE A 187 -9.27 -16.83 -0.01
N ALA A 188 -10.57 -16.53 -0.04
CA ALA A 188 -11.32 -16.45 -1.29
C ALA A 188 -10.86 -15.28 -2.15
N ASP A 189 -10.70 -14.10 -1.54
CA ASP A 189 -10.21 -12.90 -2.25
C ASP A 189 -8.77 -13.08 -2.71
N TRP A 190 -7.89 -13.62 -1.85
CA TRP A 190 -6.48 -13.83 -2.20
C TRP A 190 -6.35 -14.82 -3.37
N VAL A 191 -7.04 -15.97 -3.30
CA VAL A 191 -7.03 -16.98 -4.37
C VAL A 191 -7.63 -16.42 -5.67
N GLY A 192 -8.74 -15.68 -5.59
CA GLY A 192 -9.35 -15.04 -6.75
C GLY A 192 -8.42 -14.03 -7.41
N ASN A 193 -7.78 -13.16 -6.63
CA ASN A 193 -6.84 -12.15 -7.13
C ASN A 193 -5.59 -12.80 -7.74
N THR A 194 -5.04 -13.84 -7.11
CA THR A 194 -3.89 -14.60 -7.64
C THR A 194 -4.24 -15.33 -8.94
N ALA A 195 -5.45 -15.88 -9.05
CA ALA A 195 -5.93 -16.50 -10.30
C ALA A 195 -6.10 -15.46 -11.43
N GLN A 196 -6.60 -14.26 -11.13
CA GLN A 196 -6.68 -13.17 -12.10
C GLN A 196 -5.28 -12.74 -12.56
N LEU A 197 -4.32 -12.64 -11.65
CA LEU A 197 -2.92 -12.33 -11.97
C LEU A 197 -2.29 -13.38 -12.91
N SER A 198 -2.63 -14.66 -12.74
CA SER A 198 -2.22 -15.71 -13.69
C SER A 198 -2.69 -15.40 -15.12
N GLY A 199 -3.96 -14.99 -15.27
CA GLY A 199 -4.52 -14.59 -16.57
C GLY A 199 -3.80 -13.40 -17.19
N ALA A 200 -3.38 -12.43 -16.38
CA ALA A 200 -2.57 -11.29 -16.83
C ALA A 200 -1.20 -11.76 -17.36
N PHE A 201 -0.51 -12.65 -16.66
CA PHE A 201 0.76 -13.21 -17.11
C PHE A 201 0.64 -14.06 -18.39
N VAL A 202 -0.47 -14.78 -18.58
CA VAL A 202 -0.78 -15.42 -19.87
C VAL A 202 -0.88 -14.39 -21.00
N GLY A 203 -1.55 -13.26 -20.75
CA GLY A 203 -1.65 -12.15 -21.71
C GLY A 203 -0.29 -11.56 -22.10
N LEU A 204 0.64 -11.52 -21.14
CA LEU A 204 2.03 -11.09 -21.33
C LEU A 204 2.94 -12.16 -21.95
N GLY A 205 2.48 -13.41 -22.07
CA GLY A 205 3.27 -14.54 -22.56
C GLY A 205 4.23 -15.14 -21.52
N ASP A 206 4.19 -14.70 -20.26
CA ASP A 206 4.97 -15.29 -19.16
C ASP A 206 4.23 -16.49 -18.55
N MET A 207 4.34 -17.62 -19.24
CA MET A 207 3.65 -18.86 -18.83
C MET A 207 4.19 -19.42 -17.51
N VAL A 208 5.43 -19.09 -17.14
CA VAL A 208 6.04 -19.56 -15.89
C VAL A 208 5.46 -18.82 -14.70
N ALA A 209 5.35 -17.49 -14.79
CA ALA A 209 4.69 -16.69 -13.76
C ALA A 209 3.19 -17.03 -13.66
N ALA A 210 2.53 -17.27 -14.79
CA ALA A 210 1.14 -17.71 -14.83
C ALA A 210 0.93 -19.05 -14.09
N GLU A 211 1.77 -20.06 -14.39
CA GLU A 211 1.73 -21.37 -13.72
C GLU A 211 1.98 -21.24 -12.22
N HIS A 212 2.98 -20.46 -11.82
CA HIS A 212 3.30 -20.23 -10.43
C HIS A 212 2.11 -19.62 -9.67
N CYS A 213 1.40 -18.65 -10.25
CA CYS A 213 0.21 -18.06 -9.64
C CYS A 213 -0.88 -19.13 -9.40
N VAL A 214 -1.15 -20.01 -10.36
CA VAL A 214 -2.15 -21.08 -10.19
C VAL A 214 -1.76 -22.04 -9.08
N LEU A 215 -0.50 -22.47 -9.05
CA LEU A 215 0.01 -23.36 -8.01
C LEU A 215 -0.03 -22.72 -6.62
N ALA A 216 0.29 -21.43 -6.53
CA ALA A 216 0.21 -20.68 -5.28
C ALA A 216 -1.23 -20.54 -4.78
N ALA A 217 -2.18 -20.25 -5.69
CA ALA A 217 -3.61 -20.21 -5.40
C ALA A 217 -4.12 -21.57 -4.86
N GLU A 218 -3.73 -22.68 -5.49
CA GLU A 218 -4.09 -24.03 -5.04
C GLU A 218 -3.51 -24.33 -3.64
N ALA A 219 -2.23 -24.02 -3.42
CA ALA A 219 -1.57 -24.24 -2.15
C ALA A 219 -2.22 -23.44 -1.00
N VAL A 220 -2.48 -22.15 -1.20
CA VAL A 220 -3.13 -21.30 -0.18
C VAL A 220 -4.55 -21.77 0.10
N TRP A 221 -5.31 -22.18 -0.93
CA TRP A 221 -6.65 -22.72 -0.75
C TRP A 221 -6.67 -24.00 0.09
N ALA A 222 -5.66 -24.87 -0.07
CA ALA A 222 -5.53 -26.09 0.73
C ALA A 222 -5.29 -25.82 2.22
N LEU A 223 -4.72 -24.66 2.57
CA LEU A 223 -4.46 -24.24 3.96
C LEU A 223 -5.68 -23.66 4.69
N ARG A 224 -6.83 -23.52 4.02
CA ARG A 224 -8.03 -22.95 4.64
C ARG A 224 -8.58 -23.86 5.77
N PRO A 225 -9.16 -23.29 6.84
CA PRO A 225 -9.82 -24.06 7.88
C PRO A 225 -10.92 -24.96 7.30
N GLY A 226 -10.87 -26.26 7.60
CA GLY A 226 -11.85 -27.25 7.10
C GLY A 226 -11.48 -27.94 5.77
N GLY A 227 -10.31 -27.65 5.17
CA GLY A 227 -9.84 -28.30 3.94
C GLY A 227 -9.36 -29.75 4.10
N ALA A 228 -9.13 -30.21 5.33
CA ALA A 228 -8.67 -31.56 5.64
C ALA A 228 -9.82 -32.50 6.03
N SER A 229 -10.82 -32.69 5.16
CA SER A 229 -11.69 -33.86 5.25
C SER A 229 -12.21 -34.29 3.88
N GLY A 230 -11.74 -35.46 3.43
CA GLY A 230 -12.48 -36.32 2.50
C GLY A 230 -12.32 -35.99 1.02
N GLY A 231 -11.84 -36.97 0.26
CA GLY A 231 -12.03 -36.98 -1.18
C GLY A 231 -13.50 -36.99 -1.58
N GLU A 232 -13.73 -36.75 -2.87
CA GLU A 232 -15.01 -36.79 -3.60
C GLU A 232 -15.90 -35.53 -3.50
N SER A 233 -15.79 -34.65 -4.49
CA SER A 233 -16.79 -34.55 -5.57
C SER A 233 -16.51 -33.34 -6.48
N ASP A 234 -16.34 -33.66 -7.76
CA ASP A 234 -15.87 -32.80 -8.86
C ASP A 234 -16.96 -31.84 -9.40
N GLY A 235 -17.83 -31.30 -8.54
CA GLY A 235 -19.07 -30.65 -8.98
C GLY A 235 -19.34 -29.23 -8.50
N VAL A 236 -18.53 -28.67 -7.60
CA VAL A 236 -18.84 -27.38 -6.93
C VAL A 236 -17.83 -26.27 -7.28
N ARG A 237 -16.73 -26.60 -7.98
CA ARG A 237 -15.62 -25.69 -8.30
C ARG A 237 -15.97 -24.46 -9.14
N GLU A 238 -17.12 -24.41 -9.81
CA GLU A 238 -17.44 -23.35 -10.80
C GLU A 238 -18.30 -22.18 -10.29
N ARG A 239 -18.95 -22.26 -9.11
CA ARG A 239 -19.99 -21.28 -8.75
C ARG A 239 -19.55 -20.10 -7.90
N GLU A 240 -18.41 -20.16 -7.22
CA GLU A 240 -18.00 -19.08 -6.29
C GLU A 240 -16.93 -18.13 -6.84
N LEU A 241 -16.26 -18.49 -7.95
CA LEU A 241 -15.23 -17.65 -8.58
C LEU A 241 -15.77 -16.53 -9.49
N GLY A 242 -17.10 -16.43 -9.64
CA GLY A 242 -17.76 -15.59 -10.65
C GLY A 242 -18.13 -14.17 -10.25
N ALA A 243 -17.84 -13.70 -9.02
CA ALA A 243 -18.47 -12.48 -8.50
C ALA A 243 -17.59 -11.24 -8.27
N ASN A 244 -16.26 -11.30 -8.45
CA ASN A 244 -15.39 -10.13 -8.24
C ASN A 244 -14.57 -9.77 -9.49
N THR A 245 -15.26 -9.29 -10.52
CA THR A 245 -14.65 -8.64 -11.69
C THR A 245 -14.51 -7.14 -11.45
N ALA A 246 -13.35 -6.68 -10.97
CA ALA A 246 -12.99 -5.25 -11.03
C ALA A 246 -11.48 -4.93 -10.90
N LEU A 247 -10.56 -5.91 -10.82
CA LEU A 247 -9.17 -5.60 -10.46
C LEU A 247 -8.16 -5.52 -11.61
N CYS A 248 -8.46 -6.11 -12.78
CA CYS A 248 -7.63 -5.99 -13.98
C CYS A 248 -8.52 -6.03 -15.25
N ARG A 249 -9.28 -4.97 -15.51
CA ARG A 249 -9.89 -4.72 -16.83
C ARG A 249 -9.58 -3.31 -17.28
#